data_AF-A0A938CJQ9-F1
#
_entry.id   AF-A0A938CJQ9-F1
#
_cell.length_a   1.000
_cell.length_b   1.000
_cell.length_c   1.000
_cell.angle_alpha   90.00
_cell.angle_beta   90.00
_cell.angle_gamma   90.00
#
_symmetry.space_group_name_H-M   'P 1'
#
loop_
_entity.id
_entity.type
_entity.pdbx_description
1 polymer ?
#
loop_
_entity_poly.entity_id
_entity_poly.type
_entity_poly.pdbx_seq_one_letter_code
_entity_poly.pdbx_strand_id
1 'polypeptide(L)'
;MRQRVCLFAALLVWAGVAVSAAAWTQEPPDPTPKAPKDRPLIDEPDPDEAPAVPSGSTSGSPSSSPMPTAAIAGMMSVFFVVYFIFIGLMVLIGVGGVVLSALAIYDCARRDFPDPSTRAMWCLLIALTRLLGAIIYYFVIYRKGDPPIQPAYVPGTPPPSPLSG
;
A
#
# COMPACT_ATOMS: atom_id res chain seq x y z
N MET A 1 14.91 -13.56 -19.96
CA MET A 1 13.66 -13.25 -19.21
C MET A 1 13.90 -12.58 -17.85
N ARG A 2 14.84 -13.05 -17.01
CA ARG A 2 15.12 -12.48 -15.67
C ARG A 2 15.37 -10.97 -15.64
N GLN A 3 16.11 -10.46 -16.62
CA GLN A 3 16.44 -9.03 -16.73
C GLN A 3 15.20 -8.15 -17.00
N ARG A 4 14.20 -8.65 -17.74
CA ARG A 4 12.96 -7.93 -18.02
C ARG A 4 12.06 -7.82 -16.80
N VAL A 5 12.09 -8.84 -15.94
CA VAL A 5 11.34 -8.86 -14.67
C VAL A 5 11.96 -7.89 -13.66
N CYS A 6 13.29 -7.83 -13.55
CA CYS A 6 13.97 -6.84 -12.71
C CYS A 6 13.73 -5.40 -13.19
N LEU A 7 13.74 -5.14 -14.49
CA LEU A 7 13.46 -3.81 -15.05
C LEU A 7 12.02 -3.37 -14.79
N PHE A 8 11.04 -4.27 -14.89
CA PHE A 8 9.64 -3.96 -14.57
C PHE A 8 9.42 -3.67 -13.09
N ALA A 9 10.04 -4.46 -12.19
CA ALA A 9 9.97 -4.21 -10.76
C ALA A 9 10.63 -2.87 -10.38
N ALA A 10 11.80 -2.56 -10.96
CA ALA A 10 12.47 -1.29 -10.77
C ALA A 10 11.65 -0.11 -11.30
N LEU A 11 11.02 -0.25 -12.47
CA LEU A 11 10.14 0.78 -13.05
C LEU A 11 8.91 1.06 -12.18
N LEU A 12 8.30 0.04 -11.59
CA LEU A 12 7.14 0.22 -10.69
C LEU A 12 7.54 0.92 -9.40
N VAL A 13 8.69 0.59 -8.81
CA VAL A 13 9.23 1.28 -7.64
C VAL A 13 9.56 2.74 -7.98
N TRP A 14 10.18 2.99 -9.13
CA TRP A 14 10.56 4.34 -9.55
C TRP A 14 9.34 5.21 -9.90
N ALA A 15 8.31 4.64 -10.53
CA ALA A 15 7.05 5.33 -10.81
C ALA A 15 6.32 5.74 -9.52
N GLY A 16 6.33 4.89 -8.48
CA GLY A 16 5.77 5.23 -7.17
C GLY A 16 6.49 6.39 -6.48
N VAL A 17 7.82 6.45 -6.62
CA VAL A 17 8.64 7.57 -6.09
C VAL A 17 8.38 8.86 -6.85
N ALA A 18 8.29 8.80 -8.19
CA ALA A 18 8.05 9.99 -9.03
C ALA A 18 6.68 10.64 -8.75
N VAL A 19 5.63 9.83 -8.53
CA VAL A 19 4.30 10.34 -8.15
C VAL A 19 4.32 11.01 -6.78
N SER A 20 5.07 10.48 -5.81
CA SER A 20 5.22 11.14 -4.51
C SER A 20 5.96 12.48 -4.61
N ALA A 21 6.97 12.60 -5.47
CA ALA A 21 7.70 13.85 -5.65
C ALA A 21 6.83 14.98 -6.26
N ALA A 22 5.91 14.64 -7.16
CA ALA A 22 4.99 15.60 -7.76
C ALA A 22 3.93 16.13 -6.76
N ALA A 23 3.67 15.42 -5.66
CA ALA A 23 2.72 15.87 -4.64
C ALA A 23 3.27 17.01 -3.76
N TRP A 24 4.58 17.23 -3.72
CA TRP A 24 5.22 18.26 -2.89
C TRP A 24 5.47 19.60 -3.60
N THR A 25 5.13 19.71 -4.89
CA THR A 25 5.30 20.95 -5.66
C THR A 25 4.05 21.83 -5.68
N GLN A 26 3.06 21.58 -4.82
CA GLN A 26 1.98 22.56 -4.65
C GLN A 26 2.57 23.81 -3.97
N GLU A 27 2.68 24.90 -4.73
CA GLU A 27 3.01 26.21 -4.17
C GLU A 27 1.99 26.54 -3.06
N PRO A 28 2.45 27.05 -1.91
CA PRO A 28 1.56 27.42 -0.83
C PRO A 28 0.54 28.45 -1.35
N PRO A 29 -0.76 28.29 -1.05
CA PRO A 29 -1.78 29.23 -1.49
C PRO A 29 -1.43 30.63 -0.99
N ASP A 30 -1.34 31.59 -1.92
CA ASP A 30 -1.01 32.99 -1.64
C ASP A 30 -1.95 33.54 -0.56
N PRO A 31 -1.44 33.88 0.65
CA PRO A 31 -2.26 34.27 1.77
C PRO A 31 -2.73 35.72 1.69
N THR A 32 -2.56 36.41 0.55
CA THR A 32 -3.02 37.80 0.41
C THR A 32 -4.39 37.87 -0.27
N PRO A 33 -5.51 37.90 0.49
CA PRO A 33 -6.78 38.31 -0.06
C PRO A 33 -6.64 39.75 -0.53
N LYS A 34 -6.66 39.94 -1.85
CA LYS A 34 -6.68 41.27 -2.46
C LYS A 34 -7.85 42.03 -1.86
N ALA A 35 -7.54 43.04 -1.05
CA ALA A 35 -8.54 43.89 -0.41
C ALA A 35 -9.47 44.45 -1.51
N PRO A 36 -10.80 44.23 -1.41
CA PRO A 36 -11.75 44.80 -2.36
C PRO A 36 -11.63 46.33 -2.30
N LYS A 37 -11.16 46.93 -3.39
CA LYS A 37 -10.86 48.37 -3.47
C LYS A 37 -12.11 49.26 -3.54
N ASP A 38 -13.29 48.66 -3.67
CA ASP A 38 -14.54 49.36 -3.96
C ASP A 38 -15.58 49.11 -2.86
N ARG A 39 -15.27 49.47 -1.60
CA ARG A 39 -16.34 49.64 -0.61
C ARG A 39 -17.00 51.00 -0.85
N PRO A 40 -18.27 51.06 -1.30
CA PRO A 40 -19.00 52.31 -1.36
C PRO A 40 -19.06 52.91 0.04
N LEU A 41 -18.77 54.21 0.11
CA LEU A 41 -18.85 55.06 1.29
C LEU A 41 -20.25 54.86 1.89
N ILE A 42 -20.33 54.31 3.10
CA ILE A 42 -21.58 54.22 3.85
C ILE A 42 -21.89 55.65 4.30
N ASP A 43 -22.98 56.20 3.78
CA ASP A 43 -23.53 57.47 4.24
C ASP A 43 -23.80 57.38 5.75
N GLU A 44 -23.27 58.34 6.50
CA GLU A 44 -23.49 58.43 7.95
C GLU A 44 -24.99 58.57 8.25
N PRO A 45 -25.55 57.77 9.16
CA PRO A 45 -26.96 57.84 9.51
C PRO A 45 -27.26 59.13 10.30
N ASP A 46 -28.37 59.76 9.91
CA ASP A 46 -28.96 61.00 10.45
C ASP A 46 -29.19 60.87 11.98
N PRO A 47 -28.74 61.83 12.82
CA PRO A 47 -28.73 61.71 14.29
C PRO A 47 -30.09 61.69 15.00
N ASP A 48 -31.22 61.73 14.30
CA ASP A 48 -32.55 61.90 14.92
C ASP A 48 -33.40 60.62 14.98
N GLU A 49 -32.94 59.50 14.41
CA GLU A 49 -33.68 58.23 14.45
C GLU A 49 -33.22 57.34 15.62
N ALA A 50 -33.88 57.49 16.77
CA ALA A 50 -33.68 56.62 17.93
C ALA A 50 -34.44 55.29 17.75
N PRO A 51 -33.77 54.14 17.55
CA PRO A 51 -34.47 52.87 17.39
C PRO A 51 -34.93 52.32 18.74
N ALA A 52 -36.22 51.99 18.81
CA ALA A 52 -36.85 51.29 19.92
C ALA A 52 -36.10 49.98 20.21
N VAL A 53 -35.69 49.79 21.46
CA VAL A 53 -34.91 48.64 21.93
C VAL A 53 -35.86 47.45 22.18
N PRO A 54 -35.79 46.33 21.44
CA PRO A 54 -36.53 45.14 21.78
C PRO A 54 -35.80 44.37 22.88
N SER A 55 -36.42 44.30 24.06
CA SER A 55 -36.01 43.46 25.20
C SER A 55 -36.24 41.98 24.89
N GLY A 56 -35.33 41.40 24.10
CA GLY A 56 -35.30 39.97 23.76
C GLY A 56 -34.48 39.17 24.77
N SER A 57 -35.17 38.31 25.52
CA SER A 57 -34.65 37.37 26.52
C SER A 57 -33.49 36.51 26.01
N THR A 58 -32.36 36.61 26.73
CA THR A 58 -31.29 35.62 26.93
C THR A 58 -31.45 34.29 26.20
N SER A 59 -30.87 34.20 25.01
CA SER A 59 -30.44 32.96 24.39
C SER A 59 -29.27 32.39 25.21
N GLY A 60 -29.49 31.23 25.84
CA GLY A 60 -28.44 30.48 26.51
C GLY A 60 -27.36 30.12 25.51
N SER A 61 -26.24 30.83 25.57
CA SER A 61 -25.06 30.51 24.77
C SER A 61 -24.50 29.18 25.24
N PRO A 62 -24.43 28.15 24.38
CA PRO A 62 -23.79 26.90 24.74
C PRO A 62 -22.32 27.22 25.05
N SER A 63 -21.92 26.99 26.30
CA SER A 63 -20.52 27.05 26.73
C SER A 63 -19.76 25.89 26.09
N SER A 64 -19.43 26.02 24.80
CA SER A 64 -18.47 25.16 24.13
C SER A 64 -17.09 25.51 24.66
N SER A 65 -16.70 24.87 25.77
CA SER A 65 -15.31 24.88 26.22
C SER A 65 -14.43 24.49 25.02
N PRO A 66 -13.53 25.38 24.56
CA PRO A 66 -12.68 25.05 23.43
C PRO A 66 -11.85 23.84 23.83
N MET A 67 -12.11 22.71 23.18
CA MET A 67 -11.30 21.52 23.37
C MET A 67 -9.85 21.94 23.09
N PRO A 68 -8.89 21.62 23.97
CA PRO A 68 -7.52 22.12 23.83
C PRO A 68 -6.99 21.68 22.46
N THR A 69 -6.69 22.65 21.60
CA THR A 69 -6.24 22.45 20.21
C THR A 69 -5.02 21.52 20.13
N ALA A 70 -4.20 21.49 21.19
CA ALA A 70 -3.09 20.56 21.35
C ALA A 70 -3.52 19.08 21.34
N ALA A 71 -4.68 18.74 21.94
CA ALA A 71 -5.19 17.38 21.96
C ALA A 71 -5.61 16.92 20.56
N ILE A 72 -6.25 17.79 19.78
CA ILE A 72 -6.69 17.48 18.40
C ILE A 72 -5.46 17.26 17.51
N ALA A 73 -4.43 18.12 17.60
CA ALA A 73 -3.20 17.97 16.82
C ALA A 73 -2.47 16.66 17.15
N GLY A 74 -2.41 16.28 18.43
CA GLY A 74 -1.81 15.01 18.86
C GLY A 74 -2.53 13.79 18.29
N MET A 75 -3.87 13.77 18.34
CA MET A 75 -4.67 12.66 17.78
C MET A 75 -4.48 12.51 16.28
N MET A 76 -4.42 13.63 15.54
CA MET A 76 -4.18 13.60 14.09
C MET A 76 -2.78 13.07 13.77
N SER A 77 -1.75 13.50 14.51
CA SER A 77 -0.38 12.99 14.30
C SER A 77 -0.29 11.48 14.48
N VAL A 78 -0.90 10.93 15.53
CA VAL A 78 -0.88 9.47 15.79
C VAL A 78 -1.60 8.73 14.66
N PHE A 79 -2.74 9.25 14.21
CA PHE A 79 -3.48 8.66 13.10
C PHE A 79 -2.64 8.59 11.82
N PHE A 80 -1.94 9.66 11.46
CA PHE A 80 -1.05 9.67 10.29
C PHE A 80 0.07 8.63 10.40
N VAL A 81 0.74 8.54 11.55
CA VAL A 81 1.82 7.56 11.74
C VAL A 81 1.30 6.13 11.60
N VAL A 82 0.18 5.80 12.23
CA VAL A 82 -0.45 4.47 12.11
C VAL A 82 -0.87 4.18 10.67
N TYR A 83 -1.44 5.17 9.98
CA TYR A 83 -1.83 5.05 8.59
C TYR A 83 -0.63 4.77 7.68
N PHE A 84 0.48 5.49 7.82
CA PHE A 84 1.69 5.25 7.03
C PHE A 84 2.32 3.89 7.31
N ILE A 85 2.35 3.45 8.58
CA ILE A 85 2.82 2.10 8.93
C ILE A 85 1.94 1.04 8.26
N PHE A 86 0.62 1.22 8.30
CA PHE A 86 -0.33 0.31 7.67
C PHE A 86 -0.13 0.23 6.15
N ILE A 87 -0.01 1.37 5.47
CA ILE A 87 0.27 1.42 4.03
C ILE A 87 1.62 0.78 3.72
N GLY A 88 2.67 1.09 4.48
CA GLY A 88 3.99 0.49 4.32
C GLY A 88 3.96 -1.04 4.46
N LEU A 89 3.21 -1.55 5.44
CA LEU A 89 3.03 -2.99 5.64
C LEU A 89 2.25 -3.64 4.48
N MET A 90 1.21 -2.99 3.96
CA MET A 90 0.47 -3.48 2.78
C MET A 90 1.37 -3.55 1.54
N VAL A 91 2.20 -2.52 1.31
CA VAL A 91 3.18 -2.52 0.21
C VAL A 91 4.20 -3.64 0.41
N LEU A 92 4.73 -3.82 1.62
CA LEU A 92 5.70 -4.86 1.93
C LEU A 92 5.13 -6.26 1.68
N ILE A 93 3.89 -6.52 2.12
CA ILE A 93 3.19 -7.79 1.86
C ILE A 93 2.93 -7.99 0.36
N GLY A 94 2.53 -6.93 -0.35
CA GLY A 94 2.31 -6.97 -1.80
C GLY A 94 3.59 -7.34 -2.57
N VAL A 95 4.69 -6.63 -2.30
CA VAL A 95 5.99 -6.90 -2.93
C VAL A 95 6.55 -8.25 -2.50
N GLY A 96 6.53 -8.54 -1.19
CA GLY A 96 6.97 -9.83 -0.65
C GLY A 96 6.19 -10.99 -1.24
N GLY A 97 4.89 -10.85 -1.46
CA GLY A 97 4.06 -11.86 -2.09
C GLY A 97 4.41 -12.13 -3.55
N VAL A 98 4.75 -11.09 -4.31
CA VAL A 98 5.23 -11.25 -5.69
C VAL A 98 6.59 -11.94 -5.71
N VAL A 99 7.52 -11.55 -4.82
CA VAL A 99 8.85 -12.18 -4.73
C VAL A 99 8.73 -13.66 -4.32
N LEU A 100 7.93 -13.97 -3.30
CA LEU A 100 7.69 -15.34 -2.84
C LEU A 100 7.02 -16.20 -3.92
N SER A 101 6.04 -15.66 -4.64
CA SER A 101 5.41 -16.36 -5.77
C SER A 101 6.41 -16.64 -6.88
N ALA A 102 7.28 -15.69 -7.23
CA ALA A 102 8.34 -15.91 -8.21
C ALA A 102 9.35 -16.97 -7.77
N LEU A 103 9.75 -16.98 -6.49
CA LEU A 103 10.63 -18.02 -5.93
C LEU A 103 9.96 -19.40 -5.95
N ALA A 104 8.68 -19.49 -5.60
CA ALA A 104 7.92 -20.74 -5.65
C ALA A 104 7.79 -21.29 -7.08
N ILE A 105 7.56 -20.41 -8.07
CA ILE A 105 7.56 -20.83 -9.49
C ILE A 105 8.95 -21.29 -9.93
N TYR A 106 10.01 -20.58 -9.52
CA TYR A 106 11.39 -20.97 -9.84
C TYR A 106 11.75 -22.34 -9.25
N ASP A 107 11.35 -22.59 -8.01
CA ASP A 107 11.56 -23.86 -7.32
C ASP A 107 10.76 -24.99 -7.98
N CYS A 108 9.48 -24.73 -8.31
CA CYS A 108 8.64 -25.66 -9.07
C CYS A 108 9.19 -25.97 -10.47
N ALA A 109 9.84 -25.00 -11.14
CA ALA A 109 10.46 -25.22 -12.44
C ALA A 109 11.72 -26.10 -12.35
N ARG A 110 12.39 -26.14 -11.20
CA ARG A 110 13.62 -26.93 -10.97
C ARG A 110 13.35 -28.33 -10.42
N ARG A 111 12.21 -28.55 -9.78
CA ARG A 111 11.79 -29.88 -9.34
C ARG A 111 11.39 -30.73 -10.54
N ASP A 112 11.85 -31.97 -10.53
CA ASP A 112 11.38 -32.99 -11.45
C ASP A 112 10.10 -33.60 -10.90
N PHE A 113 8.98 -33.31 -11.58
CA PHE A 113 7.71 -33.96 -11.31
C PHE A 113 7.59 -35.21 -12.18
N PRO A 114 6.94 -36.28 -11.69
CA PRO A 114 6.76 -37.51 -12.46
C PRO A 114 5.96 -37.28 -13.74
N ASP A 115 5.12 -36.25 -13.76
CA ASP A 115 4.30 -35.87 -14.90
C ASP A 115 4.49 -34.38 -15.26
N PRO A 116 4.78 -34.04 -16.53
CA PRO A 116 4.97 -32.66 -16.95
C PRO A 116 3.70 -31.81 -16.84
N SER A 117 2.50 -32.42 -16.93
CA SER A 117 1.24 -31.68 -16.82
C SER A 117 1.00 -31.16 -15.40
N THR A 118 1.37 -31.97 -14.40
CA THR A 118 1.31 -31.62 -12.98
C THR A 118 2.21 -30.43 -12.66
N ARG A 119 3.43 -30.39 -13.23
CA ARG A 119 4.33 -29.23 -13.09
C ARG A 119 3.73 -27.94 -13.65
N ALA A 120 3.16 -28.02 -14.85
CA ALA A 120 2.53 -26.86 -15.48
C ALA A 120 1.33 -26.35 -14.67
N MET A 121 0.51 -27.27 -14.15
CA MET A 121 -0.63 -26.94 -13.28
C MET A 121 -0.17 -26.21 -12.01
N TRP A 122 0.87 -26.68 -11.33
CA TRP A 122 1.39 -26.00 -10.13
C TRP A 122 1.94 -24.61 -10.43
N CYS A 123 2.72 -24.45 -11.51
CA CYS A 123 3.17 -23.13 -11.94
C CYS A 123 2.00 -22.19 -12.24
N LEU A 124 0.95 -22.67 -12.92
CA LEU A 124 -0.24 -21.88 -13.25
C LEU A 124 -1.03 -21.49 -11.98
N LEU A 125 -1.19 -22.43 -11.04
CA LEU A 125 -1.87 -22.21 -9.77
C LEU A 125 -1.17 -21.12 -8.96
N ILE A 126 0.16 -21.19 -8.81
CA ILE A 126 0.96 -20.19 -8.10
C ILE A 126 0.90 -18.83 -8.80
N ALA A 127 0.92 -18.81 -10.14
CA ALA A 127 0.84 -17.58 -10.91
C ALA A 127 -0.52 -16.87 -10.77
N LEU A 128 -1.64 -17.61 -10.78
CA LEU A 128 -2.99 -17.03 -10.62
C LEU A 128 -3.25 -16.53 -9.20
N THR A 129 -2.83 -17.29 -8.19
CA THR A 129 -3.19 -17.03 -6.79
C THR A 129 -2.14 -16.18 -6.05
N ARG A 130 -1.00 -15.88 -6.68
CA ARG A 130 0.09 -15.02 -6.20
C ARG A 130 0.56 -15.42 -4.79
N LEU A 131 0.25 -14.60 -3.77
CA LEU A 131 0.65 -14.84 -2.39
C LEU A 131 0.00 -16.13 -1.84
N LEU A 132 -1.28 -16.35 -2.12
CA LEU A 132 -2.01 -17.51 -1.59
C LEU A 132 -1.47 -18.82 -2.17
N GLY A 133 -1.09 -18.82 -3.45
CA GLY A 133 -0.47 -19.96 -4.11
C GLY A 133 0.90 -20.29 -3.58
N ALA A 134 1.72 -19.27 -3.30
CA ALA A 134 3.03 -19.45 -2.69
C ALA A 134 2.92 -20.08 -1.29
N ILE A 135 1.96 -19.65 -0.48
CA ILE A 135 1.70 -20.21 0.85
C ILE A 135 1.27 -21.68 0.75
N ILE A 136 0.29 -21.99 -0.12
CA ILE A 136 -0.18 -23.37 -0.31
C ILE A 136 0.95 -24.26 -0.81
N TYR A 137 1.75 -23.78 -1.77
CA TYR A 137 2.92 -24.51 -2.27
C TYR A 137 3.91 -24.86 -1.16
N TYR A 138 4.22 -23.89 -0.30
CA TYR A 138 5.14 -24.09 0.82
C TYR A 138 4.62 -25.15 1.80
N PHE A 139 3.32 -25.13 2.15
CA PHE A 139 2.79 -26.14 3.09
C PHE A 139 2.61 -27.52 2.47
N VAL A 140 2.22 -27.61 1.19
CA VAL A 140 1.88 -28.89 0.55
C VAL A 140 3.12 -29.61 0.02
N ILE A 141 3.98 -28.89 -0.69
CA ILE A 141 5.13 -29.48 -1.39
C ILE A 141 6.38 -29.40 -0.53
N TYR A 142 6.74 -28.22 0.00
CA TYR A 142 7.99 -28.09 0.74
C TYR A 142 8.02 -28.88 2.06
N ARG A 143 6.87 -29.08 2.71
CA ARG A 143 6.79 -29.76 4.02
C ARG A 143 6.68 -31.28 3.93
N LYS A 144 6.18 -31.83 2.82
CA LYS A 144 6.16 -33.29 2.61
C LYS A 144 7.56 -33.66 2.12
N GLY A 145 8.40 -34.12 3.04
CA GLY A 145 9.82 -34.43 2.83
C GLY A 145 10.10 -35.08 1.48
N ASP A 146 10.39 -34.25 0.49
CA ASP A 146 10.58 -34.70 -0.87
C ASP A 146 11.85 -35.56 -0.92
N PRO A 147 11.83 -36.69 -1.64
CA PRO A 147 13.04 -37.46 -1.87
C PRO A 147 14.09 -36.57 -2.54
N PRO A 148 15.39 -36.80 -2.25
CA PRO A 148 16.48 -35.97 -2.74
C PRO A 148 16.38 -35.81 -4.26
N ILE A 149 16.60 -34.58 -4.73
CA ILE A 149 16.67 -34.21 -6.16
C ILE A 149 17.37 -35.35 -6.88
N GLN A 150 16.62 -36.17 -7.62
CA GLN A 150 17.26 -37.23 -8.38
C GLN A 150 18.15 -36.52 -9.41
N PRO A 151 19.44 -36.84 -9.49
CA PRO A 151 20.31 -36.23 -10.47
C PRO A 151 19.67 -36.46 -11.83
N ALA A 152 19.51 -35.38 -12.60
CA ALA A 152 18.91 -35.40 -13.93
C ALA A 152 19.41 -36.64 -14.69
N TYR A 153 18.51 -37.45 -15.24
CA TYR A 153 18.86 -38.66 -15.97
C TYR A 153 19.93 -38.31 -17.02
N VAL A 154 21.18 -38.72 -16.76
CA VAL A 154 22.28 -38.54 -17.71
C VAL A 154 22.22 -39.72 -18.67
N PRO A 155 22.00 -39.50 -19.98
CA PRO A 155 21.99 -40.59 -20.94
C PRO A 155 23.33 -41.34 -20.88
N GLY A 156 23.29 -42.63 -20.56
CA GLY A 156 24.48 -43.49 -20.48
C GLY A 156 25.00 -43.77 -19.07
N THR A 157 24.49 -43.13 -18.01
CA THR A 157 24.75 -43.60 -16.63
C THR A 157 23.74 -44.68 -16.24
N PRO A 158 24.19 -45.84 -15.73
CA PRO A 158 23.29 -46.86 -15.20
C PRO A 158 22.47 -46.28 -14.03
N PRO A 159 21.19 -46.66 -13.89
CA PRO A 159 20.33 -46.14 -12.82
C PRO A 159 20.97 -46.42 -11.45
N PRO A 160 20.95 -45.46 -10.50
CA PRO A 160 21.49 -45.68 -9.17
C PRO A 160 20.77 -46.87 -8.54
N SER A 161 21.55 -47.86 -8.07
CA SER A 161 20.99 -49.03 -7.41
C SER A 161 20.13 -48.59 -6.23
N PRO A 162 18.93 -49.17 -6.02
CA PRO A 162 18.13 -48.86 -4.85
C PRO A 162 18.97 -49.13 -3.61
N LEU A 163 19.23 -48.08 -2.82
CA LEU A 163 19.87 -48.19 -1.52
C LEU A 163 18.99 -49.12 -0.68
N SER A 164 19.47 -50.34 -0.42
CA SER A 164 18.84 -51.30 0.47
C SER A 164 18.86 -50.72 1.88
N GLY A 165 17.74 -50.11 2.29
CA GLY A 165 17.46 -49.67 3.65
C GLY A 165 16.45 -50.60 4.30
#